data_AF-A0A174WG05-F1
#
_entry.id   AF-A0A174WG05-F1
#
_cell.length_a   1.000
_cell.length_b   1.000
_cell.length_c   1.000
_cell.angle_alpha   90.00
_cell.angle_beta   90.00
_cell.angle_gamma   90.00
#
_symmetry.space_group_name_H-M   'P 1'
#
loop_
_entity.id
_entity.type
_entity.pdbx_description
1 polymer ?
#
loop_
_entity_poly.entity_id
_entity_poly.type
_entity_poly.pdbx_seq_one_letter_code
_entity_poly.pdbx_strand_id
1 'polypeptide(L)'
;MLEQWIKENANMKDGGSVAVINDDVWILPPRCFSNMPGLKKVILPYNLRKIGAFSFAGCRSLEVIDIPRQVVLIDDGAFYGCCSLKAINIPDNVVGIGSMAFAGTDLNTITLPKSVRYIDDGAFADCPRINQISLPENLYDIPYEKQRMIFVSNPDIIPSCD
;
A
#
# COMPACT_ATOMS: atom_id res chain seq x y z
N MET A 1 -10.56 3.26 -17.72
CA MET A 1 -11.12 3.38 -16.35
C MET A 1 -10.08 3.90 -15.36
N LEU A 2 -8.91 3.26 -15.20
CA LEU A 2 -7.88 3.73 -14.25
C LEU A 2 -7.25 5.08 -14.64
N GLU A 3 -6.97 5.31 -15.93
CA GLU A 3 -6.46 6.60 -16.41
C GLU A 3 -7.43 7.76 -16.14
N GLN A 4 -8.74 7.50 -16.18
CA GLN A 4 -9.75 8.49 -15.87
C GLN A 4 -9.73 8.84 -14.38
N TRP A 5 -9.63 7.81 -13.53
CA TRP A 5 -9.50 8.00 -12.09
C TRP A 5 -8.27 8.86 -11.74
N ILE A 6 -7.10 8.59 -12.36
CA ILE A 6 -5.88 9.40 -12.13
C ILE A 6 -6.12 10.86 -12.51
N LYS A 7 -6.75 11.14 -13.66
CA LYS A 7 -7.03 12.52 -14.11
C LYS A 7 -7.94 13.28 -13.15
N GLU A 8 -8.86 12.59 -12.49
CA GLU A 8 -9.83 13.17 -11.56
C GLU A 8 -9.26 13.29 -10.13
N ASN A 9 -8.39 12.37 -9.71
CA ASN A 9 -8.02 12.18 -8.31
C ASN A 9 -6.53 12.42 -8.02
N ALA A 10 -5.73 12.73 -9.04
CA ALA A 10 -4.32 13.00 -8.88
C ALA A 10 -3.79 14.06 -9.84
N ASN A 11 -2.83 14.83 -9.37
CA ASN A 11 -2.07 15.79 -10.16
C ASN A 11 -0.65 15.25 -10.41
N MET A 12 -0.36 14.95 -11.68
CA MET A 12 0.95 14.48 -12.13
C MET A 12 1.89 15.66 -12.38
N LYS A 13 2.98 15.73 -11.62
CA LYS A 13 4.03 16.77 -11.68
C LYS A 13 5.34 16.19 -12.19
N ASP A 14 6.29 17.08 -12.47
CA ASP A 14 7.66 16.74 -12.86
C ASP A 14 7.73 15.72 -14.02
N GLY A 15 7.08 16.06 -15.14
CA GLY A 15 7.01 15.19 -16.31
C GLY A 15 6.28 13.86 -16.10
N GLY A 16 5.46 13.76 -15.04
CA GLY A 16 4.75 12.53 -14.66
C GLY A 16 5.49 11.65 -13.65
N SER A 17 6.63 12.10 -13.13
CA SER A 17 7.41 11.34 -12.15
C SER A 17 6.95 11.53 -10.69
N VAL A 18 6.11 12.54 -10.42
CA VAL A 18 5.55 12.79 -9.09
C VAL A 18 4.04 12.80 -9.16
N ALA A 19 3.37 11.90 -8.44
CA ALA A 19 1.92 11.91 -8.28
C ALA A 19 1.54 12.61 -6.97
N VAL A 20 0.64 13.59 -7.03
CA VAL A 20 0.02 14.21 -5.84
C VAL A 20 -1.45 13.81 -5.82
N ILE A 21 -1.87 13.01 -4.86
CA ILE A 21 -3.25 12.53 -4.75
C ILE A 21 -4.11 13.59 -4.05
N ASN A 22 -5.34 13.77 -4.49
CA ASN A 22 -6.27 14.74 -3.91
C ASN A 22 -6.65 14.38 -2.46
N ASP A 23 -6.91 15.40 -1.64
CA ASP A 23 -7.15 15.26 -0.18
C ASP A 23 -8.43 14.51 0.19
N ASP A 24 -9.39 14.42 -0.72
CA ASP A 24 -10.66 13.71 -0.58
C ASP A 24 -10.57 12.20 -0.87
N VAL A 25 -9.43 11.74 -1.39
CA VAL A 25 -9.19 10.33 -1.65
C VAL A 25 -8.88 9.59 -0.34
N TRP A 26 -9.76 8.67 0.03
CA TRP A 26 -9.62 7.82 1.22
C TRP A 26 -9.23 6.37 0.89
N ILE A 27 -9.38 5.94 -0.36
CA ILE A 27 -8.93 4.62 -0.86
C ILE A 27 -8.25 4.80 -2.22
N LEU A 28 -7.05 4.24 -2.37
CA LEU A 28 -6.48 4.03 -3.70
C LEU A 28 -7.11 2.78 -4.32
N PRO A 29 -7.75 2.88 -5.51
CA PRO A 29 -8.34 1.72 -6.13
C PRO A 29 -7.27 0.75 -6.65
N PRO A 30 -7.62 -0.52 -6.87
CA PRO A 30 -6.67 -1.49 -7.40
C PRO A 30 -6.02 -1.03 -8.69
N ARG A 31 -4.70 -1.23 -8.81
CA ARG A 31 -3.89 -0.93 -9.99
C ARG A 31 -3.85 0.54 -10.45
N CYS A 32 -4.27 1.50 -9.64
CA CYS A 32 -4.41 2.90 -10.06
C CYS A 32 -3.13 3.54 -10.62
N PHE A 33 -1.94 3.19 -10.12
CA PHE A 33 -0.64 3.63 -10.64
C PHE A 33 0.23 2.45 -11.13
N SER A 34 -0.36 1.28 -11.42
CA SER A 34 0.43 0.09 -11.78
C SER A 34 1.19 0.29 -13.10
N ASN A 35 2.42 -0.25 -13.15
CA ASN A 35 3.33 -0.23 -14.28
C ASN A 35 3.64 1.19 -14.79
N MET A 36 3.84 2.14 -13.87
CA MET A 36 4.37 3.47 -14.20
C MET A 36 5.88 3.51 -13.95
N PRO A 37 6.73 3.12 -14.92
CA PRO A 37 8.17 2.96 -14.69
C PRO A 37 8.88 4.29 -14.42
N GLY A 38 8.29 5.44 -14.77
CA GLY A 38 8.82 6.77 -14.49
C GLY A 38 8.37 7.39 -13.17
N LEU A 39 7.42 6.77 -12.45
CA LEU A 39 6.91 7.29 -11.18
C LEU A 39 7.96 7.11 -10.08
N LYS A 40 8.45 8.22 -9.53
CA LYS A 40 9.52 8.27 -8.52
C LYS A 40 9.03 8.57 -7.12
N LYS A 41 7.96 9.37 -7.02
CA LYS A 41 7.40 9.82 -5.73
C LYS A 41 5.89 9.90 -5.80
N VAL A 42 5.25 9.52 -4.69
CA VAL A 42 3.81 9.69 -4.51
C VAL A 42 3.56 10.44 -3.21
N ILE A 43 2.78 11.51 -3.28
CA ILE A 43 2.30 12.27 -2.12
C ILE A 43 0.87 11.80 -1.85
N LEU A 44 0.70 11.02 -0.79
CA LEU A 44 -0.59 10.47 -0.35
C LEU A 44 -1.33 11.45 0.56
N PRO A 45 -2.67 11.50 0.52
CA PRO A 45 -3.44 12.45 1.30
C PRO A 45 -3.54 11.98 2.76
N TYR A 46 -3.66 12.93 3.70
CA TYR A 46 -3.66 12.63 5.14
C TYR A 46 -4.74 11.61 5.54
N ASN A 47 -5.91 11.68 4.90
CA ASN A 47 -7.07 10.85 5.22
C ASN A 47 -7.08 9.49 4.51
N LEU A 48 -6.03 9.10 3.80
CA LEU A 48 -5.98 7.80 3.15
C LEU A 48 -6.09 6.67 4.18
N ARG A 49 -7.07 5.78 3.99
CA ARG A 49 -7.32 4.61 4.85
C ARG A 49 -6.76 3.32 4.26
N LYS A 50 -6.68 3.23 2.93
CA LYS A 50 -6.34 1.99 2.24
C LYS A 50 -5.53 2.23 0.98
N ILE A 51 -4.47 1.44 0.84
CA ILE A 51 -3.70 1.30 -0.40
C ILE A 51 -4.19 0.03 -1.09
N GLY A 52 -4.89 0.17 -2.22
CA GLY A 52 -5.53 -0.96 -2.90
C GLY A 52 -4.56 -1.89 -3.63
N ALA A 53 -5.06 -3.08 -3.93
CA ALA A 53 -4.28 -4.16 -4.51
C ALA A 53 -3.55 -3.73 -5.79
N PHE A 54 -2.25 -4.02 -5.85
CA PHE A 54 -1.38 -3.69 -6.98
C PHE A 54 -1.33 -2.20 -7.37
N SER A 55 -1.74 -1.28 -6.49
CA SER A 55 -1.83 0.16 -6.79
C SER A 55 -0.54 0.76 -7.33
N PHE A 56 0.64 0.31 -6.87
CA PHE A 56 1.96 0.74 -7.35
C PHE A 56 2.78 -0.40 -7.95
N ALA A 57 2.16 -1.54 -8.24
CA ALA A 57 2.87 -2.71 -8.75
C ALA A 57 3.60 -2.38 -10.06
N GLY A 58 4.90 -2.68 -10.13
CA GLY A 58 5.75 -2.42 -11.30
C GLY A 58 6.22 -0.97 -11.44
N CYS A 59 6.01 -0.10 -10.45
CA CYS A 59 6.62 1.24 -10.41
C CYS A 59 8.11 1.14 -10.07
N ARG A 60 8.91 0.72 -11.04
CA ARG A 60 10.33 0.37 -10.86
C ARG A 60 11.21 1.53 -10.40
N SER A 61 10.83 2.78 -10.67
CA SER A 61 11.56 3.97 -10.22
C SER A 61 11.02 4.59 -8.92
N LEU A 62 10.00 3.99 -8.28
CA LEU A 62 9.43 4.55 -7.05
C LEU A 62 10.46 4.45 -5.92
N GLU A 63 10.99 5.59 -5.49
CA GLU A 63 12.05 5.69 -4.48
C GLU A 63 11.50 6.12 -3.13
N VAL A 64 10.47 6.99 -3.13
CA VAL A 64 9.94 7.64 -1.93
C VAL A 64 8.42 7.56 -1.90
N ILE A 65 7.89 6.96 -0.83
CA ILE A 65 6.48 7.04 -0.48
C ILE A 65 6.32 7.02 1.04
N ASP A 66 5.65 8.06 1.57
CA ASP A 66 5.31 8.15 2.99
C ASP A 66 3.88 7.66 3.16
N ILE A 67 3.68 6.53 3.84
CA ILE A 67 2.35 6.01 4.13
C ILE A 67 1.71 6.86 5.25
N PRO A 68 0.56 7.52 5.01
CA PRO A 68 -0.10 8.33 6.02
C PRO A 68 -0.51 7.51 7.24
N ARG A 69 -0.48 8.13 8.42
CA ARG A 69 -0.86 7.49 9.70
C ARG A 69 -2.27 6.92 9.70
N GLN A 70 -3.17 7.38 8.83
CA GLN A 70 -4.55 6.89 8.79
C GLN A 70 -4.72 5.58 8.00
N VAL A 71 -3.66 5.10 7.32
CA VAL A 71 -3.72 3.86 6.56
C VAL A 71 -3.81 2.68 7.52
N VAL A 72 -4.84 1.87 7.31
CA VAL A 72 -5.11 0.64 8.06
C VAL A 72 -4.68 -0.59 7.27
N LEU A 73 -4.79 -0.53 5.93
CA LEU A 73 -4.60 -1.69 5.05
C LEU A 73 -3.68 -1.37 3.87
N ILE A 74 -2.73 -2.27 3.65
CA ILE A 74 -1.89 -2.35 2.45
C ILE A 74 -2.24 -3.68 1.77
N ASP A 75 -3.03 -3.61 0.69
CA ASP A 75 -3.55 -4.80 0.01
C ASP A 75 -2.48 -5.55 -0.81
N ASP A 76 -2.88 -6.71 -1.31
CA ASP A 76 -2.08 -7.62 -2.14
C ASP A 76 -1.30 -6.90 -3.25
N GLY A 77 0.00 -7.15 -3.29
CA GLY A 77 0.89 -6.65 -4.31
C GLY A 77 0.99 -5.12 -4.41
N ALA A 78 0.53 -4.35 -3.41
CA ALA A 78 0.48 -2.88 -3.47
C ALA A 78 1.76 -2.23 -4.01
N PHE A 79 2.94 -2.73 -3.61
CA PHE A 79 4.27 -2.29 -4.02
C PHE A 79 5.09 -3.39 -4.73
N TYR A 80 4.41 -4.39 -5.29
CA TYR A 80 5.05 -5.51 -5.96
C TYR A 80 6.00 -5.03 -7.08
N GLY A 81 7.27 -5.42 -7.02
CA GLY A 81 8.27 -5.07 -8.02
C GLY A 81 8.68 -3.58 -8.05
N CYS A 82 8.48 -2.84 -6.96
CA CYS A 82 9.05 -1.50 -6.79
C CYS A 82 10.56 -1.58 -6.45
N CYS A 83 11.37 -1.95 -7.43
CA CYS A 83 12.79 -2.27 -7.24
C CYS A 83 13.69 -1.09 -6.82
N SER A 84 13.21 0.16 -6.88
CA SER A 84 13.96 1.33 -6.37
C SER A 84 13.54 1.75 -4.96
N LEU A 85 12.52 1.11 -4.38
CA LEU A 85 12.03 1.42 -3.05
C LEU A 85 12.95 0.77 -2.00
N LYS A 86 13.76 1.59 -1.34
CA LYS A 86 14.82 1.14 -0.41
C LYS A 86 14.45 1.22 1.06
N ALA A 87 13.51 2.09 1.40
CA ALA A 87 13.00 2.26 2.74
C ALA A 87 11.51 2.60 2.69
N ILE A 88 10.77 2.12 3.68
CA ILE A 88 9.37 2.50 3.88
C ILE A 88 9.05 2.47 5.37
N ASN A 89 8.31 3.48 5.83
CA ASN A 89 7.80 3.51 7.19
C ASN A 89 6.35 2.99 7.19
N ILE A 90 6.10 1.88 7.88
CA ILE A 90 4.75 1.33 8.08
C ILE A 90 4.17 1.96 9.35
N PRO A 91 3.10 2.78 9.28
CA PRO A 91 2.60 3.51 10.44
C PRO A 91 1.84 2.60 11.42
N ASP A 92 1.80 3.02 12.69
CA ASP A 92 1.22 2.28 13.83
C ASP A 92 -0.28 1.95 13.75
N ASN A 93 -0.97 2.39 12.70
CA ASN A 93 -2.37 2.04 12.47
C ASN A 93 -2.54 0.94 11.42
N VAL A 94 -1.47 0.55 10.72
CA VAL A 94 -1.53 -0.57 9.77
C VAL A 94 -1.79 -1.84 10.54
N VAL A 95 -2.88 -2.50 10.19
CA VAL A 95 -3.29 -3.78 10.76
C VAL A 95 -2.92 -4.94 9.83
N GLY A 96 -2.92 -4.68 8.52
CA GLY A 96 -2.82 -5.71 7.50
C GLY A 96 -1.84 -5.41 6.37
N ILE A 97 -1.05 -6.42 6.03
CA ILE A 97 -0.16 -6.44 4.87
C ILE A 97 -0.51 -7.65 4.01
N GLY A 98 -1.02 -7.38 2.80
CA GLY A 98 -1.52 -8.40 1.89
C GLY A 98 -0.43 -9.22 1.19
N SER A 99 -0.87 -10.21 0.42
CA SER A 99 0.02 -11.17 -0.23
C SER A 99 0.91 -10.45 -1.23
N MET A 100 2.20 -10.76 -1.24
CA MET A 100 3.19 -10.13 -2.13
C MET A 100 3.27 -8.59 -2.05
N ALA A 101 2.72 -7.95 -1.01
CA ALA A 101 2.57 -6.49 -0.94
C ALA A 101 3.88 -5.72 -1.19
N PHE A 102 5.01 -6.23 -0.73
CA PHE A 102 6.35 -5.66 -0.92
C PHE A 102 7.29 -6.61 -1.67
N ALA A 103 6.78 -7.66 -2.31
CA ALA A 103 7.64 -8.63 -2.96
C ALA A 103 8.40 -7.99 -4.14
N GLY A 104 9.68 -8.35 -4.29
CA GLY A 104 10.54 -7.79 -5.34
C GLY A 104 10.96 -6.33 -5.13
N THR A 105 10.87 -5.80 -3.91
CA THR A 105 11.40 -4.47 -3.55
C THR A 105 12.87 -4.55 -3.11
N ASP A 106 13.60 -3.42 -3.14
CA ASP A 106 15.00 -3.33 -2.69
C ASP A 106 15.10 -2.79 -1.25
N LEU A 107 14.06 -3.03 -0.44
CA LEU A 107 13.98 -2.58 0.95
C LEU A 107 15.18 -3.10 1.75
N ASN A 108 15.92 -2.22 2.41
CA ASN A 108 17.08 -2.59 3.22
C ASN A 108 16.70 -2.94 4.67
N THR A 109 15.67 -2.28 5.18
CA THR A 109 15.19 -2.36 6.54
C THR A 109 13.69 -2.13 6.51
N ILE A 110 12.98 -2.83 7.38
CA ILE A 110 11.57 -2.58 7.63
C ILE A 110 11.29 -2.78 9.11
N THR A 111 10.56 -1.83 9.70
CA THR A 111 10.03 -1.94 11.06
C THR A 111 8.54 -2.16 10.95
N LEU A 112 8.05 -3.29 11.46
CA LEU A 112 6.63 -3.60 11.50
C LEU A 112 6.06 -3.11 12.85
N PRO A 113 5.02 -2.27 12.85
CA PRO A 113 4.44 -1.79 14.09
C PRO A 113 3.67 -2.90 14.81
N LYS A 114 3.54 -2.77 16.14
CA LYS A 114 2.82 -3.75 16.99
C LYS A 114 1.34 -3.91 16.64
N SER A 115 0.79 -2.97 15.87
CA SER A 115 -0.57 -2.98 15.34
C SER A 115 -0.78 -3.99 14.22
N VAL A 116 0.29 -4.41 13.52
CA VAL A 116 0.20 -5.38 12.43
C VAL A 116 -0.25 -6.71 13.01
N ARG A 117 -1.41 -7.16 12.57
CA ARG A 117 -2.08 -8.39 13.00
C ARG A 117 -1.94 -9.51 11.97
N TYR A 118 -1.73 -9.17 10.70
CA TYR A 118 -1.56 -10.17 9.65
C TYR A 118 -0.60 -9.69 8.57
N ILE A 119 0.15 -10.66 8.05
CA ILE A 119 1.13 -10.54 6.97
C ILE A 119 0.91 -11.77 6.11
N ASP A 120 0.35 -11.57 4.91
CA ASP A 120 -0.02 -12.68 4.04
C ASP A 120 1.16 -13.23 3.25
N ASP A 121 0.92 -14.37 2.60
CA ASP A 121 1.90 -15.17 1.87
C ASP A 121 2.80 -14.31 0.97
N GLY A 122 4.10 -14.42 1.20
CA GLY A 122 5.12 -13.79 0.39
C GLY A 122 5.11 -12.26 0.43
N ALA A 123 4.49 -11.61 1.42
CA ALA A 123 4.47 -10.14 1.53
C ALA A 123 5.84 -9.49 1.35
N PHE A 124 6.92 -10.17 1.76
CA PHE A 124 8.32 -9.74 1.60
C PHE A 124 9.17 -10.74 0.78
N ALA A 125 8.55 -11.51 -0.12
CA ALA A 125 9.27 -12.42 -1.01
C ALA A 125 10.24 -11.65 -1.94
N ASP A 126 11.34 -12.28 -2.34
CA ASP A 126 12.30 -11.72 -3.29
C ASP A 126 12.78 -10.30 -2.93
N CYS A 127 12.95 -10.00 -1.63
CA CYS A 127 13.53 -8.75 -1.14
C CYS A 127 15.03 -8.95 -0.81
N PRO A 128 15.96 -8.79 -1.77
CA PRO A 128 17.35 -9.27 -1.64
C PRO A 128 18.19 -8.50 -0.61
N ARG A 129 17.71 -7.34 -0.13
CA ARG A 129 18.42 -6.49 0.84
C ARG A 129 17.89 -6.63 2.27
N ILE A 130 16.73 -7.23 2.45
CA ILE A 130 16.19 -7.48 3.79
C ILE A 130 16.96 -8.65 4.40
N ASN A 131 17.81 -8.35 5.37
CA ASN A 131 18.57 -9.37 6.10
C ASN A 131 17.84 -9.87 7.36
N GLN A 132 16.92 -9.07 7.90
CA GLN A 132 16.14 -9.40 9.09
C GLN A 132 14.83 -8.60 9.11
N ILE A 133 13.74 -9.26 9.49
CA ILE A 133 12.46 -8.62 9.81
C ILE A 133 12.12 -8.97 11.26
N SER A 134 11.84 -7.95 12.07
CA SER A 134 11.26 -8.17 13.40
C SER A 134 9.75 -8.28 13.26
N LEU A 135 9.21 -9.45 13.59
CA LEU A 135 7.76 -9.68 13.55
C LEU A 135 7.08 -9.04 14.77
N PRO A 136 5.86 -8.50 14.60
CA PRO A 136 5.09 -7.93 15.71
C PRO A 136 4.62 -9.03 16.68
N GLU A 137 4.55 -8.70 17.98
CA GLU A 137 4.16 -9.63 19.06
C GLU A 137 2.72 -10.16 18.92
N ASN A 138 1.85 -9.46 18.18
CA ASN A 138 0.41 -9.76 18.06
C ASN A 138 0.03 -10.33 16.68
N LEU A 139 0.97 -10.96 15.97
CA LEU A 139 0.69 -11.57 14.67
C LEU A 139 -0.26 -12.77 14.86
N TYR A 140 -1.44 -12.72 14.23
CA TYR A 140 -2.42 -13.79 14.29
C TYR A 140 -2.15 -14.82 13.18
N ASP A 141 -2.12 -16.09 13.56
CA ASP A 141 -1.91 -17.23 12.67
C ASP A 141 -3.27 -17.82 12.22
N ILE A 142 -4.06 -17.06 11.44
CA ILE A 142 -5.37 -17.54 10.94
C ILE A 142 -5.60 -17.15 9.46
N PRO A 143 -6.40 -17.91 8.68
CA PRO A 143 -6.56 -17.66 7.24
C PRO A 143 -7.40 -16.43 6.86
N TYR A 144 -7.00 -15.79 5.76
CA TYR A 144 -7.52 -14.59 5.09
C TYR A 144 -9.06 -14.44 5.06
N GLU A 145 -9.80 -15.53 4.80
CA GLU A 145 -11.26 -15.54 4.61
C GLU A 145 -12.04 -15.07 5.86
N LYS A 146 -11.49 -15.24 7.07
CA LYS A 146 -12.13 -14.80 8.32
C LYS A 146 -11.84 -13.35 8.71
N GLN A 147 -11.01 -12.64 7.94
CA GLN A 147 -10.34 -11.42 8.40
C GLN A 147 -10.82 -10.13 7.71
N ARG A 148 -11.57 -10.24 6.60
CA ARG A 148 -12.17 -9.09 5.90
C ARG A 148 -13.35 -8.45 6.65
N MET A 149 -13.91 -9.11 7.66
CA MET A 149 -15.09 -8.65 8.40
C MET A 149 -14.82 -7.62 9.52
N ILE A 150 -13.56 -7.24 9.77
CA ILE A 150 -13.22 -6.28 10.85
C ILE A 150 -13.22 -4.81 10.36
N PHE A 151 -13.29 -4.54 9.05
CA PHE A 151 -13.08 -3.18 8.51
C PHE A 151 -14.13 -2.68 7.50
N VAL A 152 -15.20 -3.43 7.19
CA VAL A 152 -16.26 -2.95 6.28
C VAL A 152 -17.31 -2.06 6.99
N SER A 153 -17.31 -1.97 8.31
CA SER A 153 -18.13 -1.01 9.04
C SER A 153 -17.46 0.36 9.09
N ASN A 154 -17.51 1.09 7.97
CA ASN A 154 -17.71 2.53 8.09
C ASN A 154 -19.16 2.74 8.54
N PRO A 155 -19.45 3.34 9.72
CA PRO A 155 -20.83 3.59 10.15
C PRO A 155 -21.61 4.54 9.25
N ASP A 156 -20.99 5.20 8.26
CA ASP A 156 -21.67 6.24 7.46
C ASP A 156 -21.82 6.00 5.95
N ILE A 157 -21.30 4.93 5.34
CA ILE A 157 -21.49 4.70 3.89
C ILE A 157 -21.56 3.20 3.55
N ILE A 158 -22.77 2.65 3.55
CA ILE A 158 -23.17 1.59 2.61
C ILE A 158 -24.46 2.10 1.94
N PRO A 159 -24.43 2.62 0.70
CA PRO A 159 -25.62 2.55 -0.12
C PRO A 159 -25.81 1.07 -0.43
N SER A 160 -26.85 0.50 0.16
CA SER A 160 -27.44 -0.76 -0.28
C SER A 160 -27.64 -0.70 -1.79
N CYS A 161 -26.99 -1.61 -2.53
CA CYS A 161 -27.44 -1.93 -3.88
C CYS A 161 -28.65 -2.86 -3.75
N ASP A 162 -29.84 -2.28 -3.90
CA ASP A 162 -30.84 -2.85 -4.80
C ASP A 162 -30.37 -2.70 -6.27
#